data_AF-A0AAD7FJ63-F1
#
_entry.id   AF-A0AAD7FJ63-F1
#
_cell.length_a   1.000
_cell.length_b   1.000
_cell.length_c   1.000
_cell.angle_alpha   90.00
_cell.angle_beta   90.00
_cell.angle_gamma   90.00
#
_symmetry.space_group_name_H-M   'P 1'
#
loop_
_entity.id
_entity.type
_entity.pdbx_description
1 polymer ?
#
loop_
_entity_poly.entity_id
_entity_poly.type
_entity_poly.pdbx_seq_one_letter_code
_entity_poly.pdbx_strand_id
1 'polypeptide(L)'
;MFLDRYRTTAEIERVLWTPFPVDNTSSRTVCVVDLLNDNCPSQLICHEVVMLSLTNLWKHGPARENFARATGLSHRYDTVCTPRILHAMDLSAHLAYFGLLVSYVMHPPSQPVISHDGLEHVGPREILLMLLAASALTRPRLLFNIPFAITLLLFLASLPAVPFAGTFSFSVLLLCFAFHAFQLHFPGVPSPLFLLTVHHSLPFGGFLASGFVNIVYPLLLYFAPIGFLATYWLSLALADTFFMPPSSHFSPTPIETRTTVLMMFFAMCFAVFCSLFIFVVQGRALDDNKVTPWDIYSPRIGRDARVSFLRATIAYGRAPYTFPAPFSLLQMVLVTGPSFVLGRLGFRLPFARAERLLWRILVGPVGLLFALVMLPLP
;
A
#
# COMPACT_ATOMS: atom_id res chain seq x y z
N MET A 1 10.88 34.46 -11.15
CA MET A 1 10.95 33.13 -10.50
C MET A 1 11.73 32.18 -11.41
N PHE A 2 12.39 31.14 -10.87
CA PHE A 2 13.25 30.21 -11.67
C PHE A 2 12.49 29.54 -12.83
N LEU A 3 11.20 29.28 -12.63
CA LEU A 3 10.29 28.67 -13.61
C LEU A 3 9.71 29.66 -14.64
N ASP A 4 9.91 30.98 -14.47
CA ASP A 4 9.35 32.00 -15.37
C ASP A 4 10.20 32.22 -16.64
N ARG A 5 11.41 31.64 -16.70
CA ARG A 5 12.30 31.73 -17.85
C ARG A 5 12.15 30.48 -18.72
N TYR A 6 12.30 30.62 -20.03
CA TYR A 6 12.37 29.47 -20.94
C TYR A 6 13.53 28.57 -20.52
N ARG A 7 13.20 27.33 -20.16
CA ARG A 7 14.13 26.30 -19.68
C ARG A 7 13.79 24.99 -20.35
N THR A 8 14.81 24.19 -20.65
CA THR A 8 14.58 22.84 -21.16
C THR A 8 14.00 21.94 -20.06
N THR A 9 13.22 20.94 -20.44
CA THR A 9 12.71 19.91 -19.50
C THR A 9 13.85 19.21 -18.76
N ALA A 10 14.97 18.98 -19.44
CA ALA A 10 16.18 18.39 -18.87
C ALA A 10 16.82 19.29 -17.79
N GLU A 11 16.88 20.61 -17.98
CA GLU A 11 17.38 21.53 -16.96
C GLU A 11 16.53 21.49 -15.68
N ILE A 12 15.21 21.42 -15.83
CA ILE A 12 14.28 21.40 -14.70
C ILE A 12 14.36 20.05 -13.96
N GLU A 13 14.38 18.95 -14.69
CA GLU A 13 14.59 17.62 -14.12
C GLU A 13 15.92 17.57 -13.35
N ARG A 14 17.00 18.11 -13.94
CA ARG A 14 18.30 18.18 -13.28
C ARG A 14 18.22 18.95 -11.96
N VAL A 15 17.58 20.11 -11.92
CA VAL A 15 17.44 20.89 -10.67
C VAL A 15 16.60 20.16 -9.63
N LEU A 16 15.52 19.51 -10.05
CA LEU A 16 14.63 18.77 -9.15
C LEU A 16 15.37 17.62 -8.43
N TRP A 17 16.21 16.89 -9.16
CA TRP A 17 16.86 15.67 -8.67
C TRP A 17 18.30 15.87 -8.19
N THR A 18 18.92 17.02 -8.42
CA THR A 18 20.28 17.29 -7.93
C THR A 18 20.29 17.36 -6.40
N PRO A 19 21.17 16.60 -5.72
CA PRO A 19 21.34 16.68 -4.29
C PRO A 19 22.10 17.96 -3.90
N PHE A 20 21.59 18.69 -2.91
CA PHE A 20 22.22 19.87 -2.32
C PHE A 20 22.62 19.56 -0.86
N PRO A 21 23.82 19.96 -0.40
CA PRO A 21 24.18 19.82 1.01
C PRO A 21 23.26 20.70 1.87
N VAL A 22 22.75 20.16 2.98
CA VAL A 22 21.90 20.93 3.93
C VAL A 22 22.72 21.96 4.68
N ASP A 23 23.92 21.55 5.12
CA ASP A 23 24.90 22.39 5.81
C ASP A 23 26.28 22.11 5.23
N ASN A 24 27.15 23.12 5.20
CA ASN A 24 28.54 22.96 4.73
C ASN A 24 29.37 21.96 5.57
N THR A 25 28.91 21.66 6.78
CA THR A 25 29.56 20.72 7.71
C THR A 25 28.91 19.33 7.75
N SER A 26 27.74 19.17 7.13
CA SER A 26 26.97 17.93 7.15
C SER A 26 27.13 17.15 5.86
N SER A 27 27.27 15.83 5.96
CA SER A 27 27.20 14.92 4.80
C SER A 27 25.76 14.72 4.30
N ARG A 28 24.77 15.31 4.98
CA ARG A 28 23.36 15.20 4.61
C ARG A 28 23.08 16.05 3.38
N THR A 29 22.62 15.40 2.33
CA THR A 29 22.13 16.06 1.11
C THR A 29 20.62 15.93 0.96
N VAL A 30 19.98 16.95 0.42
CA VAL A 30 18.53 17.02 0.16
C VAL A 30 18.32 17.44 -1.29
N CYS A 31 17.36 16.82 -1.97
CA CYS A 31 16.96 17.23 -3.33
C CYS A 31 15.78 18.21 -3.24
N VAL A 32 15.57 19.06 -4.24
CA VAL A 32 14.40 19.97 -4.29
C VAL A 32 13.09 19.19 -4.19
N VAL A 33 13.06 18.01 -4.80
CA VAL A 33 11.94 17.08 -4.75
C VAL A 33 11.55 16.63 -3.33
N ASP A 34 12.49 16.58 -2.39
CA ASP A 34 12.19 16.25 -0.98
C ASP A 34 11.44 17.37 -0.26
N LEU A 35 11.63 18.60 -0.73
CA LEU A 35 10.96 19.79 -0.21
C LEU A 35 9.54 19.93 -0.78
N LEU A 36 9.21 19.17 -1.84
CA LEU A 36 7.87 19.09 -2.42
C LEU A 36 6.96 18.17 -1.56
N ASN A 37 6.89 18.40 -0.25
CA ASN A 37 6.01 17.65 0.65
C ASN A 37 4.64 18.34 0.81
N ASP A 38 3.84 17.91 1.79
CA ASP A 38 2.49 18.43 2.04
C ASP A 38 2.44 19.93 2.34
N ASN A 39 3.58 20.52 2.73
CA ASN A 39 3.72 21.93 3.04
C ASN A 39 4.17 22.76 1.83
N CYS A 40 4.40 22.13 0.67
CA CYS A 40 4.81 22.81 -0.55
C CYS A 40 3.68 23.71 -1.08
N PRO A 41 3.97 24.95 -1.54
CA PRO A 41 3.01 25.82 -2.19
C PRO A 41 2.30 25.10 -3.35
N SER A 42 0.96 25.20 -3.40
CA SER A 42 0.15 24.54 -4.43
C SER A 42 0.58 24.91 -5.85
N GLN A 43 1.03 26.15 -6.05
CA GLN A 43 1.55 26.64 -7.33
C GLN A 43 2.72 25.82 -7.86
N LEU A 44 3.63 25.36 -6.99
CA LEU A 44 4.83 24.65 -7.40
C LEU A 44 4.54 23.19 -7.74
N ILE A 45 3.74 22.51 -6.92
CA ILE A 45 3.40 21.09 -7.14
C ILE A 45 2.37 20.90 -8.27
N CYS A 46 1.49 21.87 -8.48
CA CYS A 46 0.54 21.86 -9.58
C CYS A 46 1.14 22.38 -10.89
N HIS A 47 2.39 22.88 -10.89
CA HIS A 47 3.03 23.38 -12.10
C HIS A 47 3.21 22.26 -13.13
N GLU A 48 2.73 22.50 -14.35
CA GLU A 48 2.69 21.47 -15.41
C GLU A 48 4.07 20.88 -15.70
N VAL A 49 5.11 21.72 -15.72
CA VAL A 49 6.47 21.27 -15.99
C VAL A 49 7.02 20.33 -14.91
N VAL A 50 6.66 20.54 -13.64
CA VAL A 50 7.04 19.63 -12.55
C VAL A 50 6.33 18.29 -12.74
N MET A 51 5.04 18.31 -13.06
CA MET A 51 4.26 17.10 -13.30
C MET A 51 4.72 16.33 -14.54
N LEU A 52 5.11 17.02 -15.61
CA LEU A 52 5.70 16.41 -16.80
C LEU A 52 7.05 15.77 -16.47
N SER A 53 7.91 16.42 -15.70
CA SER A 53 9.18 15.84 -15.24
C SER A 53 8.97 14.58 -14.39
N LEU A 54 8.01 14.59 -13.47
CA LEU A 54 7.65 13.41 -12.66
C LEU A 54 7.10 12.27 -13.52
N THR A 55 6.25 12.60 -14.50
CA THR A 55 5.69 11.60 -15.43
C THR A 55 6.77 11.00 -16.30
N ASN A 56 7.72 11.82 -16.78
CA ASN A 56 8.87 11.35 -17.55
C ASN A 56 9.74 10.39 -16.73
N LEU A 57 10.09 10.79 -15.50
CA LEU A 57 10.84 9.95 -14.58
C LEU A 57 10.10 8.64 -14.25
N TRP A 58 8.79 8.70 -14.01
CA TRP A 58 7.99 7.52 -13.72
C TRP A 58 8.06 6.50 -14.86
N LYS A 59 7.90 6.96 -16.11
CA LYS A 59 7.88 6.12 -17.31
C LYS A 59 9.27 5.63 -17.72
N HIS A 60 10.25 6.53 -17.78
CA HIS A 60 11.55 6.30 -18.40
C HIS A 60 12.71 6.17 -17.42
N GLY A 61 12.48 6.42 -16.13
CA GLY A 61 13.55 6.53 -15.15
C GLY A 61 14.31 7.86 -15.24
N PRO A 62 15.30 8.08 -14.35
CA PRO A 62 15.98 9.36 -14.23
C PRO A 62 16.85 9.67 -15.45
N ALA A 63 16.78 10.90 -15.97
CA ALA A 63 17.67 11.40 -17.00
C ALA A 63 19.12 11.43 -16.49
N ARG A 64 19.93 10.44 -16.86
CA ARG A 64 21.30 10.26 -16.39
C ARG A 64 22.32 10.79 -17.40
N GLU A 65 22.25 12.07 -17.74
CA GLU A 65 23.23 12.72 -18.62
C GLU A 65 24.63 12.83 -18.00
N ASN A 66 24.76 12.82 -16.67
CA ASN A 66 26.06 12.93 -15.98
C ASN A 66 26.75 11.57 -15.69
N PHE A 67 26.16 10.43 -16.04
CA PHE A 67 26.82 9.11 -15.95
C PHE A 67 27.50 8.71 -17.27
N ALA A 68 27.89 9.70 -18.08
CA ALA A 68 28.55 9.58 -19.39
C ALA A 68 29.87 8.78 -19.44
N ARG A 69 30.25 8.05 -18.38
CA ARG A 69 31.42 7.16 -18.35
C ARG A 69 31.09 5.68 -18.14
N ALA A 70 29.83 5.29 -17.99
CA ALA A 70 29.42 3.88 -17.83
C ALA A 70 28.71 3.36 -19.09
N THR A 71 29.43 3.24 -20.21
CA THR A 71 28.92 2.74 -21.50
C THR A 71 28.70 1.22 -21.56
N GLY A 72 28.69 0.52 -20.41
CA GLY A 72 28.61 -0.94 -20.35
C GLY A 72 27.18 -1.49 -20.42
N LEU A 73 27.04 -2.75 -20.88
CA LEU A 73 25.79 -3.52 -20.89
C LEU A 73 25.07 -3.52 -19.54
N SER A 74 25.82 -3.56 -18.43
CA SER A 74 25.25 -3.50 -17.08
C SER A 74 24.52 -2.19 -16.76
N HIS A 75 24.87 -1.10 -17.44
CA HIS A 75 24.16 0.17 -17.30
C HIS A 75 22.83 0.15 -18.05
N ARG A 76 22.81 -0.40 -19.28
CA ARG A 76 21.56 -0.58 -20.03
C ARG A 76 20.58 -1.47 -19.26
N TYR A 77 21.10 -2.50 -18.60
CA TYR A 77 20.30 -3.36 -17.74
C TYR A 77 19.66 -2.62 -16.57
N ASP A 78 20.41 -1.78 -15.86
CA ASP A 78 19.88 -0.98 -14.75
C ASP A 78 18.80 0.03 -15.25
N THR A 79 18.91 0.54 -16.49
CA THR A 79 17.92 1.49 -17.06
C THR A 79 16.59 0.85 -17.43
N VAL A 80 16.55 -0.48 -17.60
CA VAL A 80 15.29 -1.18 -17.92
C VAL A 80 14.33 -1.14 -16.74
N CYS A 81 14.82 -1.15 -15.50
CA CYS A 81 13.96 -1.16 -14.32
C CYS A 81 13.52 0.26 -13.93
N THR A 82 12.62 0.84 -14.73
CA THR A 82 12.04 2.15 -14.44
C THR A 82 11.17 2.12 -13.17
N PRO A 83 10.89 3.27 -12.54
CA PRO A 83 10.01 3.34 -11.37
C PRO A 83 8.65 2.67 -11.58
N ARG A 84 8.05 2.83 -12.77
CA ARG A 84 6.81 2.16 -13.17
C ARG A 84 6.95 0.63 -13.14
N ILE A 85 8.06 0.08 -13.61
CA ILE A 85 8.31 -1.38 -13.63
C ILE A 85 8.53 -1.91 -12.22
N LEU A 86 9.33 -1.22 -11.40
CA LEU A 86 9.57 -1.60 -10.01
C LEU A 86 8.27 -1.56 -9.18
N HIS A 87 7.41 -0.58 -9.44
CA HIS A 87 6.06 -0.53 -8.87
C HIS A 87 5.18 -1.68 -9.37
N ALA A 88 5.21 -2.00 -10.67
CA ALA A 88 4.43 -3.11 -11.22
C ALA A 88 4.85 -4.46 -10.62
N MET A 89 6.15 -4.70 -10.44
CA MET A 89 6.68 -5.87 -9.73
C MET A 89 6.14 -5.94 -8.31
N ASP A 90 6.20 -4.81 -7.59
CA ASP A 90 5.72 -4.75 -6.22
C ASP A 90 4.21 -4.94 -6.09
N LEU A 91 3.44 -4.35 -7.00
CA LEU A 91 2.00 -4.56 -7.10
C LEU A 91 1.70 -6.03 -7.40
N SER A 92 2.47 -6.67 -8.28
CA SER A 92 2.29 -8.09 -8.57
C SER A 92 2.54 -8.96 -7.34
N ALA A 93 3.52 -8.63 -6.50
CA ALA A 93 3.77 -9.33 -5.25
C ALA A 93 2.64 -9.12 -4.24
N HIS A 94 2.09 -7.89 -4.15
CA HIS A 94 0.89 -7.62 -3.34
C HIS A 94 -0.32 -8.42 -3.86
N LEU A 95 -0.57 -8.44 -5.16
CA LEU A 95 -1.67 -9.21 -5.76
C LEU A 95 -1.48 -10.72 -5.59
N ALA A 96 -0.25 -11.23 -5.69
CA ALA A 96 0.07 -12.63 -5.42
C ALA A 96 -0.18 -12.99 -3.96
N TYR A 97 0.26 -12.15 -3.02
CA TYR A 97 -0.07 -12.30 -1.59
C TYR A 97 -1.59 -12.31 -1.37
N PHE A 98 -2.31 -11.35 -1.97
CA PHE A 98 -3.76 -11.28 -1.84
C PHE A 98 -4.45 -12.52 -2.43
N GLY A 99 -3.99 -13.02 -3.58
CA GLY A 99 -4.47 -14.26 -4.18
C GLY A 99 -4.20 -15.50 -3.32
N LEU A 100 -3.04 -15.58 -2.67
CA LEU A 100 -2.75 -16.63 -1.69
C LEU A 100 -3.67 -16.52 -0.47
N LEU A 101 -3.95 -15.30 -0.01
CA LEU A 101 -4.86 -15.05 1.11
C LEU A 101 -6.30 -15.44 0.76
N VAL A 102 -6.78 -15.10 -0.44
CA VAL A 102 -8.07 -15.58 -0.98
C VAL A 102 -8.11 -17.10 -1.00
N SER A 103 -7.07 -17.74 -1.54
CA SER A 103 -6.97 -19.20 -1.59
C SER A 103 -7.03 -19.82 -0.19
N TYR A 104 -6.35 -19.23 0.79
CA TYR A 104 -6.38 -19.67 2.18
C TYR A 104 -7.76 -19.51 2.82
N VAL A 105 -8.41 -18.36 2.62
CA VAL A 105 -9.73 -18.06 3.18
C VAL A 105 -10.83 -18.93 2.58
N MET A 106 -10.79 -19.17 1.27
CA MET A 106 -11.80 -19.99 0.57
C MET A 106 -11.61 -21.49 0.79
N HIS A 107 -10.36 -21.93 1.01
CA HIS A 107 -10.02 -23.32 1.27
C HIS A 107 -9.17 -23.41 2.55
N PRO A 108 -9.78 -23.16 3.72
CA PRO A 108 -9.07 -23.24 4.98
C PRO A 108 -8.63 -24.69 5.23
N PRO A 109 -7.47 -24.90 5.87
CA PRO A 109 -7.03 -26.24 6.24
C PRO A 109 -8.07 -26.88 7.17
N SER A 110 -8.33 -28.17 6.98
CA SER A 110 -9.22 -28.94 7.86
C SER A 110 -8.53 -29.16 9.20
N GLN A 111 -9.28 -28.99 10.29
CA GLN A 111 -8.75 -29.27 11.63
C GLN A 111 -8.57 -30.78 11.79
N PRO A 112 -7.37 -31.28 12.15
CA PRO A 112 -7.15 -32.70 12.37
C PRO A 112 -7.95 -33.17 13.59
N VAL A 113 -8.67 -34.28 13.45
CA VAL A 113 -9.44 -34.90 14.55
C VAL A 113 -8.52 -35.73 15.46
N ILE A 114 -7.35 -36.17 14.97
CA ILE A 114 -6.37 -36.98 15.70
C ILE A 114 -4.98 -36.39 15.48
N SER A 115 -4.41 -35.77 16.51
CA SER A 115 -3.12 -35.07 16.48
C SER A 115 -1.96 -36.06 16.62
N HIS A 116 -1.46 -36.64 15.52
CA HIS A 116 -0.31 -37.53 15.62
C HIS A 116 1.06 -36.92 15.27
N ASP A 117 1.16 -35.81 14.54
CA ASP A 117 2.43 -35.10 14.37
C ASP A 117 2.27 -33.57 14.22
N GLY A 118 2.89 -32.81 15.11
CA GLY A 118 2.69 -31.36 15.25
C GLY A 118 3.33 -30.50 14.16
N LEU A 119 4.23 -31.05 13.33
CA LEU A 119 5.00 -30.29 12.33
C LEU A 119 4.45 -30.40 10.89
N GLU A 120 3.53 -31.33 10.61
CA GLU A 120 3.01 -31.55 9.23
C GLU A 120 1.97 -30.51 8.77
N HIS A 121 1.57 -29.58 9.66
CA HIS A 121 0.39 -28.74 9.43
C HIS A 121 0.69 -27.39 8.76
N VAL A 122 1.97 -27.01 8.61
CA VAL A 122 2.35 -25.78 7.93
C VAL A 122 2.69 -26.09 6.47
N GLY A 123 1.73 -25.85 5.58
CA GLY A 123 1.92 -26.02 4.15
C GLY A 123 2.77 -24.91 3.51
N PRO A 124 3.19 -25.10 2.24
CA PRO A 124 3.95 -24.10 1.50
C PRO A 124 3.19 -22.79 1.30
N ARG A 125 1.85 -22.83 1.22
CA ARG A 125 0.98 -21.65 1.08
C ARG A 125 1.11 -20.72 2.29
N GLU A 126 1.10 -21.29 3.48
CA GLU A 126 1.19 -20.58 4.75
C GLU A 126 2.58 -19.98 4.94
N ILE A 127 3.63 -20.73 4.57
CA ILE A 127 5.01 -20.22 4.55
C ILE A 127 5.14 -19.03 3.60
N LEU A 128 4.58 -19.14 2.37
CA LEU A 128 4.61 -18.05 1.40
C LEU A 128 3.83 -16.82 1.89
N LEU A 129 2.67 -17.01 2.53
CA LEU A 129 1.91 -15.91 3.15
C LEU A 129 2.72 -15.20 4.24
N MET A 130 3.35 -15.95 5.15
CA MET A 130 4.21 -15.38 6.19
C MET A 130 5.41 -14.63 5.57
N LEU A 131 6.08 -15.22 4.57
CA LEU A 131 7.24 -14.63 3.93
C LEU A 131 6.90 -13.34 3.18
N LEU A 132 5.80 -13.33 2.43
CA LEU A 132 5.31 -12.14 1.71
C LEU A 132 4.81 -11.06 2.68
N ALA A 133 4.12 -11.44 3.75
CA ALA A 133 3.71 -10.50 4.80
C ALA A 133 4.95 -9.86 5.46
N ALA A 134 5.93 -10.66 5.86
CA ALA A 134 7.18 -10.16 6.44
C ALA A 134 7.94 -9.25 5.48
N SER A 135 8.00 -9.59 4.19
CA SER A 135 8.60 -8.73 3.16
C SER A 135 7.86 -7.40 3.00
N ALA A 136 6.54 -7.39 3.06
CA ALA A 136 5.75 -6.15 3.00
C ALA A 136 6.05 -5.21 4.19
N LEU A 137 6.28 -5.79 5.38
CA LEU A 137 6.60 -5.03 6.61
C LEU A 137 7.95 -4.32 6.59
N THR A 138 8.89 -4.72 5.74
CA THR A 138 10.20 -4.04 5.65
C THR A 138 10.10 -2.64 5.04
N ARG A 139 8.90 -2.22 4.60
CA ARG A 139 8.64 -0.93 3.98
C ARG A 139 8.24 0.13 5.01
N PRO A 140 8.62 1.41 4.81
CA PRO A 140 8.43 2.46 5.81
C PRO A 140 6.98 2.98 5.99
N ARG A 141 5.93 2.22 5.64
CA ARG A 141 4.53 2.70 5.64
C ARG A 141 3.66 2.04 6.71
N LEU A 142 3.61 2.68 7.88
CA LEU A 142 3.00 2.11 9.09
C LEU A 142 1.52 1.74 8.95
N LEU A 143 0.67 2.59 8.36
CA LEU A 143 -0.78 2.34 8.35
C LEU A 143 -1.22 1.24 7.37
N PHE A 144 -0.72 1.25 6.13
CA PHE A 144 -1.05 0.22 5.14
C PHE A 144 -0.45 -1.14 5.47
N ASN A 145 0.59 -1.16 6.31
CA ASN A 145 1.24 -2.38 6.76
C ASN A 145 0.50 -3.10 7.90
N ILE A 146 -0.52 -2.48 8.52
CA ILE A 146 -1.23 -3.07 9.67
C ILE A 146 -1.82 -4.45 9.34
N PRO A 147 -2.56 -4.65 8.24
CA PRO A 147 -3.14 -5.97 7.95
C PRO A 147 -2.08 -7.05 7.67
N PHE A 148 -0.94 -6.68 7.06
CA PHE A 148 0.20 -7.58 6.90
C PHE A 148 0.82 -7.97 8.25
N ALA A 149 0.95 -7.01 9.16
CA ALA A 149 1.48 -7.24 10.51
C ALA A 149 0.56 -8.16 11.31
N ILE A 150 -0.74 -7.90 11.30
CA ILE A 150 -1.73 -8.73 11.98
C ILE A 150 -1.71 -10.14 11.38
N THR A 151 -1.73 -10.28 10.06
CA THR A 151 -1.67 -11.59 9.39
C THR A 151 -0.42 -12.36 9.82
N LEU A 152 0.76 -11.73 9.78
CA LEU A 152 2.02 -12.35 10.22
C LEU A 152 1.96 -12.78 11.69
N LEU A 153 1.47 -11.91 12.58
CA LEU A 153 1.33 -12.20 14.01
C LEU A 153 0.36 -13.35 14.27
N LEU A 154 -0.76 -13.43 13.54
CA LEU A 154 -1.73 -14.52 13.67
C LEU A 154 -1.12 -15.88 13.28
N PHE A 155 -0.37 -15.93 12.18
CA PHE A 155 0.33 -17.16 11.79
C PHE A 155 1.43 -17.53 12.80
N LEU A 156 2.26 -16.57 13.21
CA LEU A 156 3.31 -16.81 14.20
C LEU A 156 2.77 -17.26 15.56
N ALA A 157 1.68 -16.66 16.03
CA ALA A 157 1.03 -17.03 17.30
C ALA A 157 0.31 -18.38 17.23
N SER A 158 -0.03 -18.85 16.04
CA SER A 158 -0.67 -20.15 15.84
C SER A 158 0.33 -21.30 15.69
N LEU A 159 1.64 -21.02 15.54
CA LEU A 159 2.67 -22.05 15.37
C LEU A 159 2.72 -23.01 16.58
N PRO A 160 2.85 -24.34 16.35
CA PRO A 160 3.13 -25.00 15.08
C PRO A 160 1.88 -25.28 14.21
N ALA A 161 0.69 -24.89 14.66
CA ALA A 161 -0.54 -24.98 13.89
C ALA A 161 -0.77 -23.74 13.00
N VAL A 162 -1.95 -23.67 12.38
CA VAL A 162 -2.37 -22.61 11.47
C VAL A 162 -3.77 -22.12 11.86
N PRO A 163 -4.17 -20.88 11.49
CA PRO A 163 -5.52 -20.39 11.77
C PRO A 163 -6.62 -21.23 11.10
N PHE A 164 -7.31 -22.08 11.85
CA PHE A 164 -8.39 -22.95 11.33
C PHE A 164 -9.74 -22.21 11.25
N ALA A 165 -10.59 -22.63 10.31
CA ALA A 165 -11.96 -22.12 10.22
C ALA A 165 -12.71 -22.27 11.56
N GLY A 166 -13.46 -21.24 11.94
CA GLY A 166 -14.18 -21.20 13.23
C GLY A 166 -13.34 -20.73 14.41
N THR A 167 -12.02 -20.58 14.27
CA THR A 167 -11.18 -19.98 15.32
C THR A 167 -11.22 -18.45 15.28
N PHE A 168 -10.99 -17.80 16.42
CA PHE A 168 -10.87 -16.33 16.48
C PHE A 168 -9.79 -15.80 15.53
N SER A 169 -8.64 -16.48 15.46
CA SER A 169 -7.53 -16.11 14.56
C SER A 169 -7.98 -16.08 13.09
N PHE A 170 -8.81 -17.04 12.67
CA PHE A 170 -9.37 -17.06 11.32
C PHE A 170 -10.37 -15.92 11.09
N SER A 171 -11.21 -15.58 12.07
CA SER A 171 -12.09 -14.41 11.98
C SER A 171 -11.33 -13.10 11.83
N VAL A 172 -10.22 -12.91 12.57
CA VAL A 172 -9.34 -11.74 12.40
C VAL A 172 -8.65 -11.76 11.03
N LEU A 173 -8.30 -12.94 10.52
CA LEU A 173 -7.75 -13.09 9.16
C LEU A 173 -8.76 -12.67 8.08
N LEU A 174 -10.04 -13.01 8.22
CA LEU A 174 -11.12 -12.55 7.33
C LEU A 174 -11.24 -11.02 7.33
N LEU A 175 -11.06 -10.39 8.50
CA LEU A 175 -11.04 -8.93 8.60
C LEU A 175 -9.82 -8.35 7.86
N CYS A 176 -8.63 -8.95 8.01
CA CYS A 176 -7.44 -8.54 7.25
C CYS A 176 -7.64 -8.71 5.74
N PHE A 177 -8.27 -9.80 5.32
CA PHE A 177 -8.65 -10.04 3.93
C PHE A 177 -9.53 -8.91 3.36
N ALA A 178 -10.59 -8.52 4.09
CA ALA A 178 -11.43 -7.41 3.71
C ALA A 178 -10.63 -6.09 3.62
N PHE A 179 -9.76 -5.80 4.58
CA PHE A 179 -8.91 -4.61 4.54
C PHE A 179 -7.98 -4.60 3.32
N HIS A 180 -7.34 -5.72 2.98
CA HIS A 180 -6.50 -5.80 1.79
C HIS A 180 -7.28 -5.53 0.50
N ALA A 181 -8.51 -6.03 0.39
CA ALA A 181 -9.37 -5.72 -0.75
C ALA A 181 -9.63 -4.21 -0.87
N PHE A 182 -9.94 -3.54 0.23
CA PHE A 182 -10.14 -2.09 0.27
C PHE A 182 -8.85 -1.31 -0.06
N GLN A 183 -7.70 -1.76 0.45
CA GLN A 183 -6.41 -1.07 0.26
C GLN A 183 -6.04 -0.85 -1.21
N LEU A 184 -6.43 -1.75 -2.11
CA LEU A 184 -6.17 -1.64 -3.55
C LEU A 184 -6.82 -0.41 -4.20
N HIS A 185 -7.85 0.16 -3.58
CA HIS A 185 -8.59 1.32 -4.10
C HIS A 185 -8.07 2.67 -3.60
N PHE A 186 -7.15 2.68 -2.63
CA PHE A 186 -6.60 3.92 -2.07
C PHE A 186 -5.36 4.40 -2.83
N PRO A 187 -5.03 5.70 -2.81
CA PRO A 187 -3.86 6.28 -3.47
C PRO A 187 -2.55 5.98 -2.74
N GLY A 188 -2.39 4.76 -2.22
CA GLY A 188 -1.22 4.27 -1.52
C GLY A 188 -0.48 3.23 -2.35
N VAL A 189 0.80 3.47 -2.64
CA VAL A 189 1.71 2.43 -3.16
C VAL A 189 1.82 1.20 -2.23
N PRO A 190 1.84 -0.04 -2.77
CA PRO A 190 1.58 -0.39 -4.17
C PRO A 190 0.07 -0.44 -4.45
N SER A 191 -0.36 0.24 -5.51
CA SER A 191 -1.77 0.33 -5.92
C SER A 191 -1.87 0.37 -7.45
N PRO A 192 -2.89 -0.28 -8.05
CA PRO A 192 -3.10 -0.28 -9.51
C PRO A 192 -3.33 1.13 -10.08
N LEU A 193 -3.75 2.09 -9.26
CA LEU A 193 -3.99 3.48 -9.68
C LEU A 193 -2.76 4.18 -10.27
N PHE A 194 -1.54 3.70 -9.96
CA PHE A 194 -0.31 4.29 -10.49
C PHE A 194 0.14 3.70 -11.84
N LEU A 195 -0.47 2.59 -12.28
CA LEU A 195 -0.17 1.95 -13.58
C LEU A 195 -1.18 2.32 -14.66
N LEU A 196 -2.43 2.58 -14.24
CA LEU A 196 -3.49 3.12 -15.10
C LEU A 196 -3.22 4.60 -15.41
N THR A 197 -4.06 5.24 -16.22
CA THR A 197 -3.96 6.67 -16.55
C THR A 197 -3.94 7.52 -15.27
N VAL A 198 -2.72 7.85 -14.82
CA VAL A 198 -2.43 8.42 -13.50
C VAL A 198 -3.23 9.72 -13.26
N HIS A 199 -3.39 10.52 -14.32
CA HIS A 199 -4.12 11.79 -14.32
C HIS A 199 -5.62 11.65 -14.02
N HIS A 200 -6.23 10.48 -14.20
CA HIS A 200 -7.65 10.24 -13.95
C HIS A 200 -7.88 9.34 -12.74
N SER A 201 -7.09 8.27 -12.63
CA SER A 201 -7.25 7.25 -11.59
C SER A 201 -6.81 7.73 -10.20
N LEU A 202 -5.72 8.50 -10.07
CA LEU A 202 -5.29 9.00 -8.75
C LEU A 202 -6.24 10.05 -8.16
N PRO A 203 -6.73 11.06 -8.90
CA PRO A 203 -7.75 11.97 -8.37
C PRO A 203 -9.00 11.24 -7.91
N PHE A 204 -9.41 10.19 -8.63
CA PHE A 204 -10.54 9.36 -8.21
C PHE A 204 -10.26 8.59 -6.92
N GLY A 205 -9.10 7.94 -6.81
CA GLY A 205 -8.69 7.27 -5.57
C GLY A 205 -8.57 8.24 -4.40
N GLY A 206 -8.04 9.45 -4.63
CA GLY A 206 -8.00 10.54 -3.64
C GLY A 206 -9.40 11.02 -3.24
N PHE A 207 -10.32 11.11 -4.19
CA PHE A 207 -11.73 11.43 -3.93
C PHE A 207 -12.38 10.35 -3.05
N LEU A 208 -12.20 9.07 -3.37
CA LEU A 208 -12.70 7.97 -2.55
C LEU A 208 -12.10 7.97 -1.15
N ALA A 209 -10.79 8.19 -1.04
CA ALA A 209 -10.08 8.26 0.24
C ALA A 209 -10.58 9.42 1.11
N SER A 210 -10.71 10.61 0.51
CA SER A 210 -11.23 11.80 1.18
C SER A 210 -12.68 11.62 1.60
N GLY A 211 -13.53 11.06 0.74
CA GLY A 211 -14.92 10.72 1.09
C GLY A 211 -14.98 9.71 2.23
N PHE A 212 -14.11 8.70 2.22
CA PHE A 212 -14.04 7.73 3.31
C PHE A 212 -13.63 8.40 4.64
N VAL A 213 -12.56 9.18 4.66
CA VAL A 213 -12.03 9.80 5.88
C VAL A 213 -12.94 10.91 6.43
N ASN A 214 -13.53 11.73 5.55
CA ASN A 214 -14.29 12.91 5.97
C ASN A 214 -15.79 12.65 6.13
N ILE A 215 -16.34 11.63 5.47
CA ILE A 215 -17.78 11.35 5.47
C ILE A 215 -18.05 9.98 6.12
N VAL A 216 -17.51 8.91 5.54
CA VAL A 216 -17.84 7.54 5.96
C VAL A 216 -17.34 7.24 7.38
N TYR A 217 -16.09 7.54 7.67
CA TYR A 217 -15.46 7.23 8.95
C TYR A 217 -16.12 7.95 10.14
N PRO A 218 -16.34 9.28 10.11
CA PRO A 218 -17.02 9.98 11.21
C PRO A 218 -18.46 9.51 11.39
N LEU A 219 -19.16 9.21 10.30
CA LEU A 219 -20.52 8.69 10.34
C LEU A 219 -20.57 7.29 10.95
N LEU A 220 -19.67 6.40 10.54
CA LEU A 220 -19.54 5.07 11.14
C LEU A 220 -19.19 5.18 12.61
N LEU A 221 -18.29 6.10 12.99
CA LEU A 221 -17.93 6.33 14.40
C LEU A 221 -19.12 6.85 15.21
N TYR A 222 -19.95 7.73 14.63
CA TYR A 222 -21.17 8.23 15.25
C TYR A 222 -22.19 7.11 15.49
N PHE A 223 -22.41 6.23 14.51
CA PHE A 223 -23.33 5.09 14.64
C PHE A 223 -22.70 3.88 15.34
N ALA A 224 -21.38 3.85 15.57
CA ALA A 224 -20.68 2.68 16.11
C ALA A 224 -21.22 2.18 17.46
N PRO A 225 -21.55 3.03 18.46
CA PRO A 225 -22.06 2.54 19.74
C PRO A 225 -23.40 1.80 19.59
N ILE A 226 -24.32 2.37 18.80
CA ILE A 226 -25.63 1.78 18.54
C ILE A 226 -25.48 0.54 17.64
N GLY A 227 -24.57 0.60 16.66
CA GLY A 227 -24.23 -0.53 15.80
C GLY A 227 -23.66 -1.72 16.55
N PHE A 228 -22.75 -1.46 17.49
CA PHE A 228 -22.20 -2.49 18.35
C PHE A 228 -23.28 -3.11 19.23
N LEU A 229 -24.16 -2.29 19.82
CA LEU A 229 -25.27 -2.76 20.65
C LEU A 229 -26.27 -3.60 19.83
N ALA A 230 -26.62 -3.14 18.63
CA ALA A 230 -27.55 -3.83 17.74
C ALA A 230 -26.99 -5.15 17.21
N THR A 231 -25.70 -5.18 16.84
CA THR A 231 -25.02 -6.43 16.42
C THR A 231 -24.87 -7.41 17.57
N TYR A 232 -24.54 -6.93 18.77
CA TYR A 232 -24.47 -7.74 19.98
C TYR A 232 -25.84 -8.35 20.32
N TRP A 233 -26.91 -7.54 20.34
CA TRP A 233 -28.27 -8.04 20.56
C TRP A 233 -28.72 -8.99 19.48
N LEU A 234 -28.35 -8.74 18.21
CA LEU A 234 -28.67 -9.64 17.11
C LEU A 234 -27.95 -11.00 17.28
N SER A 235 -26.68 -11.00 17.67
CA SER A 235 -25.92 -12.21 17.99
C SER A 235 -26.57 -12.98 19.15
N LEU A 236 -26.93 -12.31 20.24
CA LEU A 236 -27.65 -12.93 21.36
C LEU A 236 -29.01 -13.50 20.92
N ALA A 237 -29.75 -12.75 20.10
CA ALA A 237 -31.07 -13.17 19.63
C ALA A 237 -31.00 -14.36 18.67
N LEU A 238 -29.99 -14.44 17.81
CA LEU A 238 -29.79 -15.55 16.88
C LEU A 238 -29.16 -16.79 17.53
N ALA A 239 -28.79 -16.71 18.81
CA ALA A 239 -28.08 -17.76 19.55
C ALA A 239 -26.71 -18.14 18.93
N ASP A 240 -26.15 -17.27 18.08
CA ASP A 240 -24.79 -17.42 17.58
C ASP A 240 -23.82 -16.87 18.64
N THR A 241 -23.07 -17.79 19.24
CA THR A 241 -22.11 -17.65 20.34
C THR A 241 -20.88 -16.82 19.97
N PHE A 242 -21.04 -15.62 19.40
CA PHE A 242 -19.91 -14.79 18.96
C PHE A 242 -19.02 -14.31 20.12
N PHE A 243 -19.55 -14.27 21.37
CA PHE A 243 -18.84 -13.81 22.57
C PHE A 243 -18.99 -14.70 23.82
N MET A 244 -19.71 -15.83 23.77
CA MET A 244 -19.95 -16.67 24.95
C MET A 244 -19.37 -18.09 24.79
N PRO A 245 -18.82 -18.68 25.87
CA PRO A 245 -18.33 -20.05 25.85
C PRO A 245 -19.49 -21.05 25.59
N PRO A 246 -19.21 -22.16 24.88
CA PRO A 246 -20.21 -23.12 24.38
C PRO A 246 -20.98 -23.89 25.46
N SER A 247 -20.70 -23.66 26.74
CA SER A 247 -21.29 -24.39 27.88
C SER A 247 -22.60 -23.79 28.41
N SER A 248 -23.16 -22.76 27.78
CA SER A 248 -24.36 -22.08 28.26
C SER A 248 -25.59 -22.45 27.43
N HIS A 249 -26.35 -23.43 27.93
CA HIS A 249 -27.65 -23.82 27.38
C HIS A 249 -28.70 -22.73 27.66
N PHE A 250 -28.75 -21.69 26.83
CA PHE A 250 -29.85 -20.73 26.86
C PHE A 250 -31.03 -21.24 26.05
N SER A 251 -32.23 -21.11 26.62
CA SER A 251 -33.48 -21.33 25.89
C SER A 251 -33.56 -20.37 24.69
N PRO A 252 -34.01 -20.83 23.50
CA PRO A 252 -34.11 -19.98 22.33
C PRO A 252 -35.01 -18.77 22.62
N THR A 253 -34.51 -17.58 22.28
CA THR A 253 -35.29 -16.33 22.34
C THR A 253 -36.59 -16.45 21.53
N PRO A 254 -37.71 -15.86 21.99
CA PRO A 254 -38.97 -15.84 21.26
C PRO A 254 -38.81 -15.29 19.83
N ILE A 255 -39.58 -15.83 18.88
CA ILE A 255 -39.50 -15.43 17.46
C ILE A 255 -39.76 -13.94 17.26
N GLU A 256 -40.70 -13.37 18.02
CA GLU A 256 -41.06 -11.95 17.98
C GLU A 256 -39.88 -11.04 18.38
N THR A 257 -39.07 -11.47 19.37
CA THR A 257 -37.87 -10.75 19.79
C THR A 257 -36.81 -10.80 18.69
N ARG A 258 -36.59 -11.97 18.07
CA ARG A 258 -35.65 -12.13 16.96
C ARG A 258 -35.99 -11.24 15.77
N THR A 259 -37.27 -11.23 15.38
CA THR A 259 -37.74 -10.39 14.27
C THR A 259 -37.60 -8.91 14.60
N THR A 260 -37.91 -8.49 15.83
CA THR A 260 -37.78 -7.09 16.24
C THR A 260 -36.32 -6.62 16.23
N VAL A 261 -35.40 -7.41 16.77
CA VAL A 261 -33.96 -7.07 16.79
C VAL A 261 -33.38 -7.06 15.37
N LEU A 262 -33.77 -8.01 14.52
CA LEU A 262 -33.37 -8.03 13.11
C LEU A 262 -33.88 -6.78 12.36
N MET A 263 -35.15 -6.41 12.55
CA MET A 263 -35.72 -5.20 11.96
C MET A 263 -35.02 -3.93 12.46
N MET A 264 -34.66 -3.86 13.75
CA MET A 264 -33.90 -2.74 14.32
C MET A 264 -32.50 -2.64 13.68
N PHE A 265 -31.82 -3.77 13.48
CA PHE A 265 -30.53 -3.81 12.79
C PHE A 265 -30.65 -3.30 11.34
N PHE A 266 -31.65 -3.76 10.57
CA PHE A 266 -31.89 -3.27 9.21
C PHE A 266 -32.28 -1.80 9.18
N ALA A 267 -33.12 -1.33 10.10
CA ALA A 267 -33.48 0.08 10.20
C ALA A 267 -32.25 0.96 10.47
N MET A 268 -31.33 0.49 11.31
CA MET A 268 -30.05 1.18 11.56
C MET A 268 -29.16 1.18 10.31
N CYS A 269 -28.99 0.05 9.62
CA CYS A 269 -28.25 0.01 8.35
C CYS A 269 -28.85 0.97 7.32
N PHE A 270 -30.18 1.04 7.24
CA PHE A 270 -30.90 1.97 6.38
C PHE A 270 -30.66 3.43 6.78
N ALA A 271 -30.68 3.75 8.07
CA ALA A 271 -30.37 5.10 8.57
C ALA A 271 -28.93 5.52 8.24
N VAL A 272 -27.96 4.61 8.38
CA VAL A 272 -26.56 4.83 7.95
C VAL A 272 -26.50 5.06 6.44
N PHE A 273 -27.21 4.27 5.64
CA PHE A 273 -27.24 4.44 4.19
C PHE A 273 -27.86 5.77 3.75
N CYS A 274 -29.00 6.14 4.32
CA CYS A 274 -29.68 7.41 4.05
C CYS A 274 -28.82 8.61 4.46
N SER A 275 -28.18 8.55 5.62
CA SER A 275 -27.26 9.63 6.05
C SER A 275 -26.03 9.73 5.14
N LEU A 276 -25.42 8.61 4.75
CA LEU A 276 -24.36 8.60 3.73
C LEU A 276 -24.81 9.27 2.43
N PHE A 277 -26.00 8.91 1.93
CA PHE A 277 -26.55 9.48 0.71
C PHE A 277 -26.72 10.99 0.82
N ILE A 278 -27.34 11.48 1.90
CA ILE A 278 -27.53 12.92 2.14
C ILE A 278 -26.19 13.65 2.18
N PHE A 279 -25.20 13.15 2.90
CA PHE A 279 -23.87 13.77 2.98
C PHE A 279 -23.14 13.78 1.63
N VAL A 280 -23.24 12.71 0.85
CA VAL A 280 -22.61 12.64 -0.47
C VAL A 280 -23.28 13.59 -1.46
N VAL A 281 -24.61 13.73 -1.41
CA VAL A 281 -25.36 14.64 -2.27
C VAL A 281 -25.09 16.10 -1.89
N GLN A 282 -25.12 16.43 -0.60
CA GLN A 282 -24.89 17.80 -0.11
C GLN A 282 -23.43 18.25 -0.22
N GLY A 283 -22.47 17.33 -0.09
CA GLY A 283 -21.04 17.63 -0.17
C GLY A 283 -20.53 17.90 -1.60
N ARG A 284 -21.38 17.77 -2.63
CA ARG A 284 -21.01 17.92 -4.05
C ARG A 284 -21.56 19.22 -4.65
N ALA A 285 -21.04 20.36 -4.20
CA ALA A 285 -20.96 21.51 -5.10
C ALA A 285 -19.79 21.25 -6.06
N LEU A 286 -20.07 20.70 -7.24
CA LEU A 286 -19.06 20.52 -8.29
C LEU A 286 -18.64 21.92 -8.75
N ASP A 287 -17.44 22.36 -8.39
CA ASP A 287 -16.84 23.57 -8.95
C ASP A 287 -16.72 23.39 -10.47
N ASP A 288 -17.41 24.23 -11.23
CA ASP A 288 -17.54 24.15 -12.69
C ASP A 288 -16.32 24.73 -13.43
N ASN A 289 -15.40 25.37 -12.71
CA ASN A 289 -14.16 25.93 -13.27
C ASN A 289 -13.04 24.88 -13.32
N LYS A 290 -13.16 23.90 -14.22
CA LYS A 290 -12.16 22.82 -14.36
C LYS A 290 -11.17 23.11 -15.50
N VAL A 291 -9.93 23.40 -15.14
CA VAL A 291 -8.84 23.69 -16.09
C VAL A 291 -7.95 22.47 -16.36
N THR A 292 -7.87 21.48 -15.45
CA THR A 292 -6.96 20.32 -15.61
C THR A 292 -7.60 18.97 -15.18
N PRO A 293 -7.18 17.82 -15.76
CA PRO A 293 -7.74 16.51 -15.42
C PRO A 293 -7.45 16.05 -13.99
N TRP A 294 -6.45 16.64 -13.34
CA TRP A 294 -6.14 16.35 -11.94
C TRP A 294 -7.16 16.96 -10.97
N ASP A 295 -7.79 18.07 -11.35
CA ASP A 295 -8.67 18.85 -10.46
C ASP A 295 -10.16 18.54 -10.71
N ILE A 296 -10.48 17.41 -11.35
CA ILE A 296 -11.85 17.00 -11.71
C ILE A 296 -12.79 16.96 -10.50
N TYR A 297 -12.31 16.54 -9.32
CA TYR A 297 -13.13 16.38 -8.12
C TYR A 297 -13.06 17.59 -7.18
N SER A 298 -11.92 18.28 -7.13
CA SER A 298 -11.65 19.52 -6.39
C SER A 298 -10.16 19.85 -6.54
N PRO A 299 -9.73 21.12 -6.53
CA PRO A 299 -8.32 21.50 -6.50
C PRO A 299 -7.54 20.89 -5.32
N ARG A 300 -8.20 20.69 -4.17
CA ARG A 300 -7.59 20.05 -2.99
C ARG A 300 -7.29 18.58 -3.26
N ILE A 301 -8.26 17.84 -3.80
CA ILE A 301 -8.10 16.42 -4.15
C ILE A 301 -7.03 16.26 -5.23
N GLY A 302 -7.03 17.15 -6.23
CA GLY A 302 -6.01 17.16 -7.27
C GLY A 302 -4.62 17.41 -6.71
N ARG A 303 -4.46 18.32 -5.74
CA ARG A 303 -3.18 18.53 -5.04
C ARG A 303 -2.75 17.25 -4.30
N ASP A 304 -3.63 16.64 -3.52
CA ASP A 304 -3.32 15.43 -2.74
C ASP A 304 -2.96 14.24 -3.65
N ALA A 305 -3.61 14.12 -4.81
CA ALA A 305 -3.28 13.13 -5.84
C ALA A 305 -1.89 13.36 -6.44
N ARG A 306 -1.53 14.61 -6.76
CA ARG A 306 -0.18 14.98 -7.24
C ARG A 306 0.90 14.70 -6.20
N VAL A 307 0.65 15.04 -4.92
CA VAL A 307 1.54 14.69 -3.80
C VAL A 307 1.73 13.18 -3.71
N SER A 308 0.65 12.41 -3.83
CA SER A 308 0.70 10.95 -3.76
C SER A 308 1.51 10.37 -4.92
N PHE A 309 1.35 10.92 -6.13
CA PHE A 309 2.16 10.56 -7.30
C PHE A 309 3.64 10.89 -7.13
N LEU A 310 3.93 12.08 -6.61
CA LEU A 310 5.28 12.51 -6.30
C LEU A 310 5.94 11.56 -5.29
N ARG A 311 5.25 11.25 -4.18
CA ARG A 311 5.75 10.29 -3.16
C ARG A 311 6.03 8.92 -3.75
N ALA A 312 5.17 8.43 -4.63
CA ALA A 312 5.39 7.17 -5.34
C ALA A 312 6.62 7.24 -6.23
N THR A 313 6.74 8.31 -7.02
CA THR A 313 7.88 8.55 -7.91
C THR A 313 9.19 8.63 -7.12
N ILE A 314 9.22 9.31 -5.97
CA ILE A 314 10.38 9.37 -5.09
C ILE A 314 10.72 7.99 -4.53
N ALA A 315 9.71 7.25 -4.05
CA ALA A 315 9.90 5.95 -3.42
C ALA A 315 10.58 4.94 -4.34
N TYR A 316 10.27 4.95 -5.64
CA TYR A 316 10.88 4.03 -6.61
C TYR A 316 12.03 4.66 -7.42
N GLY A 317 12.06 5.98 -7.61
CA GLY A 317 13.02 6.67 -8.47
C GLY A 317 14.27 7.18 -7.75
N ARG A 318 14.23 7.39 -6.42
CA ARG A 318 15.35 7.99 -5.68
C ARG A 318 16.43 6.98 -5.30
N ALA A 319 16.05 5.80 -4.83
CA ALA A 319 17.03 4.82 -4.37
C ALA A 319 17.74 4.21 -5.59
N PRO A 320 19.08 4.13 -5.59
CA PRO A 320 19.82 3.55 -6.71
C PRO A 320 19.45 2.09 -6.95
N TYR A 321 19.00 1.37 -5.91
CA TYR A 321 18.57 -0.02 -5.94
C TYR A 321 17.36 -0.22 -5.02
N THR A 322 16.14 -0.14 -5.57
CA THR A 322 14.91 -0.44 -4.83
C THR A 322 14.61 -1.93 -4.95
N PHE A 323 14.41 -2.62 -3.83
CA PHE A 323 14.05 -4.04 -3.81
C PHE A 323 12.53 -4.20 -3.58
N PRO A 324 11.74 -4.57 -4.60
CA PRO A 324 10.33 -4.88 -4.42
C PRO A 324 10.16 -6.16 -3.59
N ALA A 325 8.97 -6.37 -3.02
CA ALA A 325 8.65 -7.65 -2.39
C ALA A 325 8.70 -8.78 -3.45
N PRO A 326 9.14 -10.00 -3.12
CA PRO A 326 9.61 -10.49 -1.81
C PRO A 326 11.09 -10.13 -1.48
N PHE A 327 11.83 -9.53 -2.43
CA PHE A 327 13.28 -9.34 -2.33
C PHE A 327 13.70 -8.34 -1.26
N SER A 328 12.78 -7.49 -0.78
CA SER A 328 13.05 -6.55 0.31
C SER A 328 13.47 -7.25 1.61
N LEU A 329 12.96 -8.46 1.87
CA LEU A 329 13.36 -9.26 3.03
C LEU A 329 14.79 -9.76 2.88
N LEU A 330 15.19 -10.19 1.68
CA LEU A 330 16.57 -10.58 1.39
C LEU A 330 17.53 -9.39 1.51
N GLN A 331 17.14 -8.20 1.03
CA GLN A 331 17.94 -6.98 1.24
C GLN A 331 18.08 -6.70 2.74
N MET A 332 16.99 -6.81 3.51
CA MET A 332 17.02 -6.58 4.95
C MET A 332 17.96 -7.55 5.67
N VAL A 333 17.93 -8.84 5.32
CA VAL A 333 18.74 -9.88 5.97
C VAL A 333 20.20 -9.84 5.51
N LEU A 334 20.48 -9.63 4.22
CA LEU A 334 21.82 -9.75 3.64
C LEU A 334 22.60 -8.43 3.60
N VAL A 335 21.91 -7.28 3.57
CA VAL A 335 22.55 -5.96 3.41
C VAL A 335 22.25 -5.10 4.63
N THR A 336 20.98 -4.77 4.88
CA THR A 336 20.60 -3.76 5.89
C THR A 336 20.95 -4.20 7.31
N GLY A 337 20.59 -5.43 7.70
CA GLY A 337 20.89 -6.01 9.00
C GLY A 337 22.39 -6.05 9.29
N PRO A 338 23.21 -6.72 8.45
CA PRO A 338 24.65 -6.74 8.61
C PRO A 338 25.28 -5.35 8.61
N SER A 339 24.84 -4.44 7.73
CA SER A 339 25.36 -3.07 7.68
C SER A 339 25.07 -2.29 8.97
N PHE A 340 23.90 -2.49 9.58
CA PHE A 340 23.54 -1.87 10.84
C PHE A 340 24.36 -2.42 12.01
N VAL A 341 24.50 -3.74 12.10
CA VAL A 341 25.30 -4.41 13.15
C VAL A 341 26.77 -4.04 13.05
N LEU A 342 27.36 -4.16 11.85
CA LEU A 342 28.78 -3.84 11.62
C LEU A 342 29.07 -2.35 11.71
N GLY A 343 28.11 -1.49 11.33
CA GLY A 343 28.19 -0.05 11.53
C GLY A 343 28.25 0.33 13.02
N ARG A 344 27.46 -0.35 13.87
CA ARG A 344 27.55 -0.20 15.34
C ARG A 344 28.88 -0.70 15.91
N LEU A 345 29.52 -1.68 15.26
CA LEU A 345 30.85 -2.18 15.60
C LEU A 345 32.00 -1.34 15.02
N GLY A 346 31.71 -0.26 14.29
CA GLY A 346 32.71 0.66 13.73
C GLY A 346 33.31 0.25 12.38
N PHE A 347 32.86 -0.85 11.77
CA PHE A 347 33.35 -1.29 10.47
C PHE A 347 32.62 -0.58 9.31
N ARG A 348 33.38 0.07 8.42
CA ARG A 348 32.85 0.68 7.19
C ARG A 348 33.14 -0.20 5.98
N LEU A 349 32.26 -1.16 5.70
CA LEU A 349 32.36 -1.98 4.49
C LEU A 349 31.65 -1.32 3.30
N PRO A 350 32.09 -1.57 2.05
CA PRO A 350 31.48 -1.02 0.85
C PRO A 350 30.18 -1.76 0.45
N PHE A 351 29.18 -1.78 1.34
CA PHE A 351 27.90 -2.47 1.15
C PHE A 351 27.16 -2.05 -0.14
N ALA A 352 27.39 -0.82 -0.62
CA ALA A 352 26.80 -0.33 -1.87
C ALA A 352 27.16 -1.18 -3.11
N ARG A 353 28.34 -1.83 -3.13
CA ARG A 353 28.71 -2.74 -4.23
C ARG A 353 27.97 -4.07 -4.12
N ALA A 354 27.85 -4.61 -2.91
CA ALA A 354 27.14 -5.85 -2.65
C ALA A 354 25.64 -5.69 -2.95
N GLU A 355 25.04 -4.58 -2.50
CA GLU A 355 23.64 -4.24 -2.78
C GLU A 355 23.37 -4.13 -4.28
N ARG A 356 24.23 -3.43 -5.03
CA ARG A 356 24.15 -3.35 -6.49
C ARG A 356 24.18 -4.73 -7.15
N LEU A 357 25.12 -5.59 -6.72
CA LEU A 357 25.27 -6.92 -7.29
C LEU A 357 24.04 -7.78 -6.98
N LEU A 358 23.58 -7.76 -5.72
CA LEU A 358 22.40 -8.48 -5.27
C LEU A 358 21.15 -8.03 -6.03
N TRP A 359 20.99 -6.72 -6.23
CA TRP A 359 19.87 -6.16 -6.99
C TRP A 359 19.88 -6.64 -8.45
N ARG A 360 21.06 -6.63 -9.10
CA ARG A 360 21.18 -7.07 -10.50
C ARG A 360 20.89 -8.56 -10.70
N ILE A 361 21.22 -9.38 -9.70
CA ILE A 361 20.98 -10.82 -9.72
C ILE A 361 19.52 -11.14 -9.42
N LEU A 362 18.91 -10.47 -8.43
CA LEU A 362 17.55 -10.80 -7.96
C LEU A 362 16.46 -9.99 -8.68
N VAL A 363 16.56 -8.67 -8.65
CA VAL A 363 15.50 -7.76 -9.12
C VAL A 363 15.58 -7.57 -10.62
N GLY A 364 16.79 -7.39 -11.15
CA GLY A 364 17.00 -7.10 -12.57
C GLY A 364 16.38 -8.11 -13.56
N PRO A 365 16.49 -9.44 -13.38
CA PRO A 365 15.96 -10.38 -14.36
C PRO A 365 14.43 -10.36 -14.37
N VAL A 366 13.82 -10.24 -13.18
CA VAL A 366 12.37 -10.12 -13.05
C VAL A 366 11.91 -8.77 -13.62
N GLY A 367 12.64 -7.68 -13.36
CA GLY A 367 12.35 -6.37 -13.93
C GLY A 367 12.40 -6.36 -15.46
N LEU A 368 13.35 -7.07 -16.07
CA LEU A 368 13.42 -7.27 -17.52
C LEU A 368 12.16 -7.98 -18.06
N LEU A 369 11.70 -9.03 -17.38
CA LEU A 369 10.47 -9.73 -17.77
C LEU A 369 9.25 -8.79 -17.71
N PHE A 370 9.11 -8.00 -16.64
CA PHE A 370 8.03 -7.02 -16.53
C PHE A 370 8.14 -5.93 -17.61
N ALA A 371 9.35 -5.46 -17.90
CA ALA A 371 9.58 -4.47 -18.94
C ALA A 371 9.10 -4.97 -20.31
N LEU A 372 9.41 -6.23 -20.65
CA LEU A 372 8.98 -6.85 -21.91
C LEU A 372 7.45 -6.95 -22.02
N VAL A 373 6.77 -7.27 -20.91
CA VAL A 373 5.30 -7.34 -20.86
C VAL A 373 4.64 -5.95 -20.91
N MET A 374 5.28 -4.94 -20.32
CA MET A 374 4.72 -3.57 -20.21
C MET A 374 5.09 -2.65 -21.38
N LEU A 375 6.09 -2.99 -22.18
CA LEU A 375 6.53 -2.26 -23.38
C LEU A 375 5.41 -1.88 -24.39
N PRO A 376 4.37 -2.71 -24.63
CA PRO A 376 3.28 -2.36 -25.54
C PRO A 376 2.20 -1.43 -24.94
N LEU A 377 2.28 -1.07 -23.65
CA LEU A 377 1.26 -0.24 -22.99
C LEU A 377 1.65 1.26 -23.03
N PRO A 378 0.84 2.14 -23.65
CA PRO A 378 1.12 3.58 -23.79
C PRO A 378 1.28 4.35 -22.44
#